data_AF-A0A977IEY1-F1
#
_entry.id   AF-A0A977IEY1-F1
#
_cell.length_a   1.000
_cell.length_b   1.000
_cell.length_c   1.000
_cell.angle_alpha   90.00
_cell.angle_beta   90.00
_cell.angle_gamma   90.00
#
_symmetry.space_group_name_H-M   'P 1'
#
loop_
_entity.id
_entity.type
_entity.pdbx_description
1 polymer ?
#
loop_
_entity_poly.entity_id
_entity_poly.type
_entity_poly.pdbx_seq_one_letter_code
_entity_poly.pdbx_strand_id
1 'polypeptide(L)'
;MSECLHILDRLGYSRLSGNADQILIESVRDALRIFGDAAGSLISILATDSGLSEKELLLDYRAVEMSLNRRLGKDIGKMIMGLIKKELLRHVPSADSDQDIGEIVDRIRITDVVNFVRSREGHEHVLFLYKNAKTKDEVLAEFFESAATTTPKGILSVSPCRIPSTNNMLYGELLSVERSKAMSKAFDWVYTIHSVNDSKKGTRIAGEDASWFFRNGLENEFTQGERAIGTRAAENISFLCSYDLAKLDERHLETIIPFHGFVILDDPPAVYKGPA
;
A
#
# COMPACT_ATOMS: atom_id res chain seq x y z
N MET A 1 -4.18 -7.11 12.43
CA MET A 1 -4.18 -7.47 11.00
C MET A 1 -5.61 -7.72 10.52
N SER A 2 -6.39 -8.53 11.26
CA SER A 2 -7.84 -8.74 11.04
C SER A 2 -8.67 -7.45 10.95
N GLU A 3 -8.30 -6.41 11.71
CA GLU A 3 -9.15 -5.23 11.86
C GLU A 3 -9.33 -4.37 10.61
N CYS A 4 -8.30 -4.07 9.82
CA CYS A 4 -8.53 -3.32 8.57
C CYS A 4 -9.19 -4.17 7.48
N LEU A 5 -8.80 -5.44 7.38
CA LEU A 5 -9.26 -6.32 6.30
C LEU A 5 -10.77 -6.52 6.36
N HIS A 6 -11.34 -6.79 7.53
CA HIS A 6 -12.79 -6.97 7.64
C HIS A 6 -13.57 -5.67 7.32
N ILE A 7 -13.01 -4.49 7.64
CA ILE A 7 -13.62 -3.21 7.27
C ILE A 7 -13.59 -3.03 5.76
N LEU A 8 -12.44 -3.27 5.13
CA LEU A 8 -12.29 -3.22 3.67
C LEU A 8 -13.27 -4.16 2.97
N ASP A 9 -13.38 -5.41 3.43
CA ASP A 9 -14.30 -6.40 2.89
C ASP A 9 -15.77 -5.95 3.03
N ARG A 10 -16.16 -5.45 4.21
CA ARG A 10 -17.51 -4.93 4.46
C ARG A 10 -17.84 -3.72 3.58
N LEU A 11 -16.86 -2.88 3.29
CA LEU A 11 -16.97 -1.73 2.41
C LEU A 11 -16.82 -2.10 0.92
N GLY A 12 -16.63 -3.38 0.58
CA GLY A 12 -16.57 -3.86 -0.80
C GLY A 12 -15.23 -3.61 -1.51
N TYR A 13 -14.17 -3.34 -0.76
CA TYR A 13 -12.83 -3.19 -1.34
C TYR A 13 -12.29 -4.56 -1.72
N SER A 14 -11.60 -4.62 -2.87
CA SER A 14 -10.98 -5.84 -3.35
C SER A 14 -9.48 -5.64 -3.56
N ARG A 15 -8.68 -6.64 -3.16
CA ARG A 15 -7.23 -6.61 -3.37
C ARG A 15 -6.92 -6.63 -4.87
N LEU A 16 -6.08 -5.70 -5.31
CA LEU A 16 -5.55 -5.71 -6.66
C LEU A 16 -4.50 -6.82 -6.78
N SER A 17 -4.66 -7.69 -7.78
CA SER A 17 -3.59 -8.60 -8.17
C SER A 17 -2.45 -7.80 -8.80
N GLY A 18 -1.25 -8.03 -8.30
CA GLY A 18 -0.02 -7.40 -8.78
C GLY A 18 0.99 -8.43 -9.31
N ASN A 19 2.16 -7.94 -9.71
CA ASN A 19 3.25 -8.78 -10.19
C ASN A 19 3.78 -9.71 -9.07
N ALA A 20 3.66 -9.30 -7.81
CA ALA A 20 4.01 -10.11 -6.66
C ALA A 20 3.24 -11.43 -6.60
N ASP A 21 1.94 -11.42 -6.94
CA ASP A 21 1.12 -12.62 -6.95
C ASP A 21 1.63 -13.62 -7.99
N GLN A 22 2.01 -13.13 -9.16
CA GLN A 22 2.59 -13.95 -10.23
C GLN A 22 3.95 -14.52 -9.80
N ILE A 23 4.83 -13.68 -9.26
CA ILE A 23 6.16 -14.10 -8.77
C ILE A 23 6.04 -15.20 -7.70
N LEU A 24 5.11 -15.05 -6.75
CA LEU A 24 4.85 -16.05 -5.72
C LEU A 24 4.42 -17.39 -6.33
N ILE A 25 3.41 -17.35 -7.20
CA ILE A 25 2.87 -18.54 -7.87
C ILE A 25 3.94 -19.25 -8.69
N GLU A 26 4.70 -18.50 -9.49
CA GLU A 26 5.76 -19.04 -10.35
C GLU A 26 6.92 -19.58 -9.52
N SER A 27 7.35 -18.90 -8.46
CA SER A 27 8.42 -19.36 -7.59
C SER A 27 8.10 -20.71 -6.93
N VAL A 28 6.85 -20.89 -6.47
CA VAL A 28 6.41 -22.17 -5.89
C VAL A 28 6.33 -23.25 -6.96
N ARG A 29 5.74 -22.96 -8.12
CA ARG A 29 5.66 -23.93 -9.24
C ARG A 29 7.03 -24.36 -9.71
N ASP A 30 7.95 -23.42 -9.87
CA ASP A 30 9.31 -23.65 -10.35
C ASP A 30 10.12 -24.47 -9.35
N ALA A 31 9.97 -24.21 -8.05
CA ALA A 31 10.57 -25.03 -7.01
C ALA A 31 10.03 -26.47 -7.02
N LEU A 32 8.73 -26.66 -7.28
CA LEU A 32 8.11 -27.99 -7.35
C LEU A 32 8.40 -28.75 -8.65
N ARG A 33 9.01 -28.12 -9.67
CA ARG A 33 9.44 -28.82 -10.90
C ARG A 33 10.46 -29.91 -10.66
N ILE A 34 11.10 -29.97 -9.48
CA ILE A 34 11.95 -31.11 -9.09
C ILE A 34 11.21 -32.45 -9.15
N PHE A 35 9.88 -32.44 -9.08
CA PHE A 35 9.02 -33.63 -9.19
C PHE A 35 8.60 -33.95 -10.64
N GLY A 36 9.10 -33.21 -11.64
CA GLY A 36 8.77 -33.41 -13.04
C GLY A 36 7.25 -33.36 -13.30
N ASP A 37 6.74 -34.33 -14.05
CA ASP A 37 5.32 -34.43 -14.42
C ASP A 37 4.36 -34.53 -13.21
N ALA A 38 4.86 -34.97 -12.05
CA ALA A 38 4.06 -35.08 -10.83
C ALA A 38 3.82 -33.73 -10.12
N ALA A 39 4.52 -32.65 -10.51
CA ALA A 39 4.43 -31.36 -9.84
C ALA A 39 3.00 -30.80 -9.79
N GLY A 40 2.24 -30.90 -10.89
CA GLY A 40 0.85 -30.44 -10.94
C GLY A 40 -0.05 -31.23 -9.98
N SER A 41 0.06 -32.56 -9.99
CA SER A 41 -0.71 -33.42 -9.07
C SER A 41 -0.37 -33.15 -7.61
N LEU A 42 0.91 -32.88 -7.30
CA LEU A 42 1.34 -32.52 -5.96
C LEU A 42 0.69 -31.20 -5.51
N ILE A 43 0.66 -30.17 -6.36
CA ILE A 43 -0.02 -28.89 -6.04
C ILE A 43 -1.49 -29.12 -5.72
N SER A 44 -2.21 -29.90 -6.54
CA SER A 44 -3.62 -30.21 -6.30
C SER A 44 -3.84 -30.95 -4.96
N ILE A 45 -2.95 -31.87 -4.61
CA ILE A 45 -2.99 -32.58 -3.31
C ILE A 45 -2.75 -31.61 -2.15
N LEU A 46 -1.72 -30.77 -2.25
CA LEU A 46 -1.39 -29.79 -1.20
C LEU A 46 -2.55 -28.80 -1.00
N ALA A 47 -3.22 -28.38 -2.08
CA ALA A 47 -4.35 -27.46 -2.02
C ALA A 47 -5.54 -28.10 -1.32
N THR A 48 -5.82 -29.37 -1.67
CA THR A 48 -6.86 -30.19 -1.01
C THR A 48 -6.57 -30.37 0.48
N ASP A 49 -5.33 -30.67 0.86
CA ASP A 49 -4.91 -30.85 2.26
C ASP A 49 -5.02 -29.56 3.08
N SER A 50 -4.89 -28.40 2.43
CA SER A 50 -5.07 -27.07 3.03
C SER A 50 -6.53 -26.60 3.08
N GLY A 51 -7.44 -27.22 2.31
CA GLY A 51 -8.79 -26.70 2.10
C GLY A 51 -8.84 -25.39 1.31
N LEU A 52 -7.79 -25.10 0.53
CA LEU A 52 -7.65 -23.88 -0.29
C LEU A 52 -7.76 -24.23 -1.78
N SER A 53 -8.13 -23.26 -2.61
CA SER A 53 -7.87 -23.39 -4.05
C SER A 53 -6.36 -23.41 -4.32
N GLU A 54 -5.94 -23.97 -5.47
CA GLU A 54 -4.52 -23.96 -5.84
C GLU A 54 -3.94 -22.55 -5.88
N LYS A 55 -4.72 -21.56 -6.37
CA LYS A 55 -4.27 -20.17 -6.41
C LYS A 55 -4.04 -19.62 -5.00
N GLU A 56 -4.98 -19.83 -4.08
CA GLU A 56 -4.87 -19.36 -2.69
C GLU A 56 -3.69 -20.01 -1.98
N LEU A 57 -3.49 -21.33 -2.17
CA LEU A 57 -2.33 -22.05 -1.64
C LEU A 57 -1.03 -21.40 -2.13
N LEU A 58 -0.88 -21.21 -3.44
CA LEU A 58 0.36 -20.73 -4.05
C LEU A 58 0.68 -19.26 -3.70
N LEU A 59 -0.30 -18.49 -3.22
CA LEU A 59 -0.12 -17.12 -2.72
C LEU A 59 0.25 -17.05 -1.23
N ASP A 60 0.14 -18.16 -0.50
CA ASP A 60 0.46 -18.27 0.92
C ASP A 60 1.60 -19.28 1.16
N TYR A 61 2.82 -18.75 1.25
CA TYR A 61 4.02 -19.57 1.49
C TYR A 61 3.94 -20.37 2.81
N ARG A 62 3.19 -19.91 3.81
CA ARG A 62 3.01 -20.63 5.08
C ARG A 62 2.07 -21.80 4.89
N ALA A 63 0.99 -21.62 4.13
CA ALA A 63 0.11 -22.73 3.75
C ALA A 63 0.85 -23.79 2.93
N VAL A 64 1.72 -23.36 1.99
CA VAL A 64 2.61 -24.27 1.24
C VAL A 64 3.53 -25.04 2.19
N GLU A 65 4.25 -24.35 3.09
CA GLU A 65 5.16 -24.97 4.05
C GLU A 65 4.42 -25.99 4.94
N MET A 66 3.27 -25.62 5.50
CA MET A 66 2.49 -26.51 6.36
C MET A 66 2.04 -27.77 5.62
N SER A 67 1.55 -27.63 4.38
CA SER A 67 1.06 -28.78 3.60
C SER A 67 2.20 -29.67 3.11
N LEU A 68 3.34 -29.10 2.73
CA LEU A 68 4.54 -29.86 2.40
C LEU A 68 5.04 -30.67 3.61
N ASN A 69 5.14 -30.02 4.77
CA ASN A 69 5.59 -30.67 6.01
C ASN A 69 4.63 -31.80 6.43
N ARG A 70 3.32 -31.61 6.24
CA ARG A 70 2.31 -32.63 6.53
C ARG A 70 2.40 -33.82 5.58
N ARG A 71 2.60 -33.57 4.28
CA ARG A 71 2.50 -34.61 3.26
C ARG A 71 3.81 -35.37 3.02
N LEU A 72 4.93 -34.66 3.05
CA LEU A 72 6.25 -35.16 2.68
C LEU A 72 7.21 -35.24 3.86
N GLY A 73 6.81 -34.75 5.04
CA GLY A 73 7.66 -34.67 6.22
C GLY A 73 8.53 -33.40 6.24
N LYS A 74 9.00 -33.04 7.43
CA LYS A 74 9.67 -31.75 7.69
C LYS A 74 10.98 -31.58 6.91
N ASP A 75 11.75 -32.64 6.71
CA ASP A 75 13.05 -32.53 6.04
C ASP A 75 12.88 -32.22 4.56
N ILE A 76 11.95 -32.91 3.88
CA ILE A 76 11.61 -32.65 2.48
C ILE A 76 10.93 -31.28 2.35
N GLY A 77 10.00 -30.95 3.25
CA GLY A 77 9.36 -29.64 3.27
C GLY A 77 10.37 -28.50 3.38
N LYS A 78 11.33 -28.60 4.32
CA LYS A 78 12.42 -27.62 4.48
C LYS A 78 13.29 -27.50 3.23
N MET A 79 13.63 -28.62 2.58
CA MET A 79 14.37 -28.61 1.32
C MET A 79 13.62 -27.83 0.23
N ILE A 80 12.33 -28.10 0.06
CA ILE A 80 11.49 -27.43 -0.95
C ILE A 80 11.31 -25.94 -0.61
N MET A 81 11.07 -25.58 0.66
CA MET A 81 11.00 -24.18 1.07
C MET A 81 12.33 -23.45 0.80
N GLY A 82 13.47 -24.13 0.93
CA GLY A 82 14.78 -23.59 0.51
C GLY A 82 14.86 -23.30 -0.99
N LEU A 83 14.27 -24.15 -1.84
CA LEU A 83 14.17 -23.91 -3.28
C LEU A 83 13.23 -22.73 -3.59
N ILE A 84 12.06 -22.66 -2.93
CA ILE A 84 11.12 -21.53 -3.07
C ILE A 84 11.81 -20.22 -2.70
N LYS A 85 12.51 -20.18 -1.56
CA LYS A 85 13.31 -19.02 -1.14
C LYS A 85 14.32 -18.60 -2.22
N LYS A 86 15.02 -19.58 -2.81
CA LYS A 86 15.99 -19.32 -3.88
C LYS A 86 15.35 -18.72 -5.13
N GLU A 87 14.16 -19.20 -5.52
CA GLU A 87 13.43 -18.61 -6.65
C GLU A 87 12.98 -17.17 -6.33
N LEU A 88 12.39 -16.94 -5.14
CA LEU A 88 11.95 -15.60 -4.71
C LEU A 88 13.10 -14.58 -4.67
N LEU A 89 14.28 -14.97 -4.19
CA LEU A 89 15.45 -14.09 -4.12
C LEU A 89 15.89 -13.56 -5.49
N ARG A 90 15.61 -14.27 -6.60
CA ARG A 90 15.93 -13.78 -7.95
C ARG A 90 15.15 -12.51 -8.33
N HIS A 91 14.03 -12.27 -7.66
CA HIS A 91 13.18 -11.11 -7.88
C HIS A 91 13.49 -9.94 -6.93
N VAL A 92 14.43 -10.12 -6.00
CA VAL A 92 14.87 -9.08 -5.06
C VAL A 92 16.41 -8.97 -5.11
N PRO A 93 16.98 -8.27 -6.11
CA PRO A 93 18.43 -8.27 -6.37
C PRO A 93 19.30 -7.74 -5.21
N SER A 94 18.70 -6.99 -4.28
CA SER A 94 19.35 -6.42 -3.10
C SER A 94 18.95 -7.13 -1.79
N ALA A 95 18.38 -8.34 -1.87
CA ALA A 95 18.07 -9.15 -0.70
C ALA A 95 19.30 -9.93 -0.21
N ASP A 96 19.45 -9.95 1.11
CA ASP A 96 20.41 -10.81 1.76
C ASP A 96 19.89 -12.25 1.74
N SER A 97 20.78 -13.22 1.52
CA SER A 97 20.44 -14.64 1.60
C SER A 97 19.94 -15.05 2.98
N ASP A 98 20.23 -14.27 4.03
CA ASP A 98 19.82 -14.56 5.40
C ASP A 98 18.37 -14.15 5.71
N GLN A 99 17.73 -13.34 4.85
CA GLN A 99 16.34 -12.91 5.05
C GLN A 99 15.36 -14.08 5.08
N ASP A 100 14.32 -14.02 5.92
CA ASP A 100 13.29 -15.05 5.90
C ASP A 100 12.36 -14.91 4.68
N ILE A 101 11.60 -15.96 4.35
CA ILE A 101 10.70 -15.94 3.17
C ILE A 101 9.65 -14.83 3.30
N GLY A 102 9.13 -14.57 4.51
CA GLY A 102 8.15 -13.51 4.73
C GLY A 102 8.72 -12.15 4.37
N GLU A 103 9.94 -11.84 4.84
CA GLU A 103 10.64 -10.60 4.50
C GLU A 103 10.86 -10.45 2.99
N ILE A 104 11.23 -11.53 2.29
CA ILE A 104 11.42 -11.50 0.83
C ILE A 104 10.09 -11.23 0.12
N VAL A 105 9.02 -11.92 0.54
CA VAL A 105 7.68 -11.73 -0.02
C VAL A 105 7.16 -10.31 0.22
N ASP A 106 7.38 -9.74 1.39
CA ASP A 106 6.98 -8.37 1.69
C ASP A 106 7.73 -7.36 0.83
N ARG A 107 9.03 -7.56 0.56
CA ARG A 107 9.79 -6.71 -0.38
C ARG A 107 9.26 -6.79 -1.82
N ILE A 108 8.90 -7.99 -2.28
CA ILE A 108 8.27 -8.18 -3.60
C ILE A 108 6.93 -7.42 -3.65
N ARG A 109 6.10 -7.52 -2.60
CA ARG A 109 4.80 -6.83 -2.54
C ARG A 109 4.94 -5.31 -2.39
N ILE A 110 5.92 -4.82 -1.65
CA ILE A 110 6.24 -3.38 -1.56
C ILE A 110 6.59 -2.83 -2.94
N THR A 111 7.26 -3.61 -3.79
CA THR A 111 7.57 -3.20 -5.16
C THR A 111 6.29 -2.93 -5.97
N ASP A 112 5.23 -3.74 -5.80
CA ASP A 112 3.93 -3.48 -6.41
C ASP A 112 3.27 -2.21 -5.87
N VAL A 113 3.36 -1.97 -4.56
CA VAL A 113 2.84 -0.73 -3.94
C VAL A 113 3.58 0.50 -4.49
N VAL A 114 4.91 0.44 -4.57
CA VAL A 114 5.75 1.50 -5.13
C VAL A 114 5.39 1.75 -6.60
N ASN A 115 5.29 0.70 -7.41
CA ASN A 115 4.88 0.82 -8.81
C ASN A 115 3.46 1.39 -8.94
N PHE A 116 2.55 1.02 -8.04
CA PHE A 116 1.21 1.56 -7.98
C PHE A 116 1.23 3.08 -7.76
N VAL A 117 1.91 3.58 -6.71
CA VAL A 117 1.95 5.02 -6.41
C VAL A 117 2.71 5.82 -7.47
N ARG A 118 3.72 5.22 -8.10
CA ARG A 118 4.46 5.86 -9.20
C ARG A 118 3.60 6.05 -10.44
N SER A 119 2.91 4.97 -10.85
CA SER A 119 2.17 4.91 -12.12
C SER A 119 0.88 5.73 -12.16
N ARG A 120 0.41 6.26 -11.02
CA ARG A 120 -0.85 7.02 -10.96
C ARG A 120 -0.80 8.22 -11.92
N GLU A 121 -1.72 8.22 -12.87
CA GLU A 121 -2.05 9.44 -13.61
C GLU A 121 -2.84 10.37 -12.68
N GLY A 122 -3.05 11.63 -13.05
CA GLY A 122 -3.84 12.55 -12.22
C GLY A 122 -5.21 11.96 -11.87
N HIS A 123 -5.91 12.56 -10.90
CA HIS A 123 -7.30 12.25 -10.54
C HIS A 123 -7.54 11.05 -9.61
N GLU A 124 -6.69 10.86 -8.59
CA GLU A 124 -6.94 9.81 -7.60
C GLU A 124 -6.79 10.30 -6.16
N HIS A 125 -7.63 9.78 -5.28
CA HIS A 125 -7.54 9.95 -3.83
C HIS A 125 -7.20 8.60 -3.20
N VAL A 126 -5.96 8.46 -2.73
CA VAL A 126 -5.38 7.21 -2.25
C VAL A 126 -5.16 7.29 -0.74
N LEU A 127 -5.74 6.33 -0.02
CA LEU A 127 -5.51 6.14 1.40
C LEU A 127 -4.30 5.25 1.60
N PHE A 128 -3.42 5.60 2.52
CA PHE A 128 -2.33 4.74 2.93
C PHE A 128 -2.33 4.55 4.45
N LEU A 129 -2.70 3.34 4.88
CA LEU A 129 -2.69 2.94 6.27
C LEU A 129 -1.36 2.27 6.57
N TYR A 130 -0.55 2.90 7.43
CA TYR A 130 0.77 2.41 7.77
C TYR A 130 0.87 2.04 9.25
N LYS A 131 1.69 1.03 9.54
CA LYS A 131 2.21 0.72 10.88
C LYS A 131 3.70 1.01 10.99
N ASN A 132 4.42 0.95 9.87
CA ASN A 132 5.86 1.11 9.81
C ASN A 132 6.22 2.45 9.17
N ALA A 133 6.78 3.36 9.98
CA ALA A 133 7.20 4.68 9.52
C ALA A 133 8.24 4.62 8.38
N LYS A 134 9.10 3.60 8.34
CA LYS A 134 10.08 3.42 7.27
C LYS A 134 9.40 3.12 5.94
N THR A 135 8.44 2.19 5.93
CA THR A 135 7.64 1.89 4.73
C THR A 135 6.85 3.13 4.30
N LYS A 136 6.35 3.90 5.29
CA LYS A 136 5.66 5.16 5.01
C LYS A 136 6.55 6.15 4.27
N ASP A 137 7.76 6.39 4.77
CA ASP A 137 8.71 7.30 4.16
C ASP A 137 9.14 6.84 2.75
N GLU A 138 9.31 5.53 2.55
CA GLU A 138 9.61 4.94 1.23
C GLU A 138 8.47 5.20 0.23
N VAL A 139 7.22 4.87 0.58
CA VAL A 139 6.07 5.08 -0.30
C VAL A 139 5.86 6.57 -0.61
N LEU A 140 6.05 7.47 0.37
CA LEU A 140 5.98 8.91 0.16
C LEU A 140 7.06 9.41 -0.79
N ALA A 141 8.31 8.98 -0.61
CA ALA A 141 9.41 9.34 -1.51
C ALA A 141 9.09 8.92 -2.95
N GLU A 142 8.59 7.70 -3.11
CA GLU A 142 8.28 7.12 -4.42
C GLU A 142 7.09 7.77 -5.12
N PHE A 143 6.08 8.17 -4.35
CA PHE A 143 4.97 8.97 -4.85
C PHE A 143 5.46 10.29 -5.49
N PHE A 144 6.45 10.95 -4.87
CA PHE A 144 7.02 12.19 -5.39
C PHE A 144 8.09 12.00 -6.47
N GLU A 145 8.85 10.89 -6.46
CA GLU A 145 9.90 10.61 -7.45
C GLU A 145 9.32 10.33 -8.84
N SER A 146 8.14 9.71 -8.91
CA SER A 146 7.45 9.39 -10.16
C SER A 146 7.01 10.58 -11.00
N ALA A 147 6.89 11.75 -10.38
CA ALA A 147 6.54 12.97 -11.06
C ALA A 147 7.77 13.52 -11.79
N ALA A 148 7.65 13.71 -13.12
CA ALA A 148 8.60 14.48 -13.90
C ALA A 148 9.00 15.73 -13.11
N THR A 149 10.29 16.11 -13.17
CA THR A 149 10.88 17.18 -12.34
C THR A 149 10.11 18.51 -12.34
N THR A 150 9.22 18.70 -13.32
CA THR A 150 8.38 19.88 -13.53
C THR A 150 6.98 19.81 -12.92
N THR A 151 6.51 18.64 -12.46
CA THR A 151 5.15 18.52 -11.91
C THR A 151 5.10 19.17 -10.53
N PRO A 152 4.11 20.03 -10.23
CA PRO A 152 3.99 20.63 -8.90
C PRO A 152 3.74 19.57 -7.82
N LYS A 153 4.47 19.72 -6.70
CA LYS A 153 4.45 18.80 -5.55
C LYS A 153 4.14 19.58 -4.29
N GLY A 154 3.31 19.00 -3.42
CA GLY A 154 2.98 19.55 -2.11
C GLY A 154 2.93 18.46 -1.05
N ILE A 155 3.42 18.76 0.15
CA ILE A 155 3.26 17.89 1.32
C ILE A 155 2.75 18.67 2.54
N LEU A 156 1.77 18.09 3.24
CA LEU A 156 1.40 18.47 4.60
C LEU A 156 2.15 17.61 5.61
N SER A 157 2.90 18.22 6.52
CA SER A 157 3.80 17.48 7.42
C SER A 157 3.92 18.12 8.80
N VAL A 158 4.44 17.37 9.78
CA VAL A 158 4.72 17.91 11.12
C VAL A 158 5.95 18.81 11.09
N SER A 159 6.93 18.45 10.27
CA SER A 159 8.19 19.18 10.09
C SER A 159 8.52 19.34 8.60
N PRO A 160 9.35 20.33 8.21
CA PRO A 160 9.68 20.53 6.81
C PRO A 160 10.27 19.27 6.17
N CYS A 161 9.60 18.79 5.13
CA CYS A 161 10.02 17.66 4.32
C CYS A 161 11.27 18.02 3.51
N ARG A 162 12.19 17.06 3.38
CA ARG A 162 13.46 17.23 2.65
C ARG A 162 13.41 16.73 1.21
N ILE A 163 12.24 16.34 0.72
CA ILE A 163 12.08 15.88 -0.67
C ILE A 163 12.29 17.07 -1.60
N PRO A 164 13.23 16.98 -2.56
CA PRO A 164 13.54 18.09 -3.46
C PRO A 164 12.31 18.62 -4.21
N SER A 165 12.27 19.94 -4.40
CA SER A 165 11.25 20.61 -5.22
C SER A 165 9.81 20.37 -4.75
N THR A 166 9.61 20.13 -3.44
CA THR A 166 8.30 19.91 -2.82
C THR A 166 7.91 21.11 -1.97
N ASN A 167 6.72 21.67 -2.25
CA ASN A 167 6.15 22.73 -1.42
C ASN A 167 5.68 22.13 -0.08
N ASN A 168 5.95 22.84 1.01
CA ASN A 168 5.62 22.37 2.35
C ASN A 168 4.51 23.22 2.95
N MET A 169 3.59 22.58 3.65
CA MET A 169 2.70 23.21 4.61
C MET A 169 2.81 22.43 5.91
N LEU A 170 3.12 23.11 7.01
CA LEU A 170 3.19 22.43 8.31
C LEU A 170 1.79 22.30 8.92
N TYR A 171 1.49 21.18 9.57
CA TYR A 171 0.22 21.01 10.29
C TYR A 171 0.00 22.10 11.34
N GLY A 172 1.07 22.57 11.98
CA GLY A 172 1.02 23.69 12.94
C GLY A 172 0.51 25.00 12.33
N GLU A 173 0.69 25.22 11.02
CA GLU A 173 0.14 26.39 10.33
C GLU A 173 -1.38 26.35 10.18
N LEU A 174 -2.00 25.17 10.27
CA LEU A 174 -3.45 25.03 10.25
C LEU A 174 -4.08 25.40 11.59
N LEU A 175 -3.28 25.36 12.68
CA LEU A 175 -3.71 25.81 14.01
C LEU A 175 -3.61 27.33 14.19
N SER A 176 -2.95 28.05 13.28
CA SER A 176 -2.82 29.51 13.38
C SER A 176 -4.03 30.28 12.83
N VAL A 177 -5.03 29.55 12.32
CA VAL A 177 -6.30 30.10 11.86
C VAL A 177 -7.46 29.60 12.71
N GLU A 178 -8.63 30.23 12.58
CA GLU A 178 -9.86 29.71 13.17
C GLU A 178 -10.09 28.26 12.70
N ARG A 179 -10.49 27.39 13.64
CA ARG A 179 -10.72 25.95 13.39
C ARG A 179 -11.56 25.68 12.13
N SER A 180 -12.65 26.42 11.94
CA SER A 180 -13.54 26.28 10.77
C SER A 180 -12.88 26.66 9.44
N LYS A 181 -11.75 27.39 9.45
CA LYS A 181 -10.99 27.83 8.27
C LYS A 181 -9.77 26.96 7.98
N ALA A 182 -9.40 26.03 8.86
CA ALA A 182 -8.21 25.19 8.69
C ALA A 182 -8.20 24.44 7.35
N MET A 183 -9.30 23.78 7.00
CA MET A 183 -9.39 23.06 5.71
C MET A 183 -9.44 23.99 4.50
N SER A 184 -10.08 25.16 4.61
CA SER A 184 -10.05 26.16 3.53
C SER A 184 -8.62 26.59 3.24
N LYS A 185 -7.82 26.88 4.29
CA LYS A 185 -6.41 27.23 4.14
C LYS A 185 -5.60 26.12 3.46
N ALA A 186 -5.83 24.86 3.85
CA ALA A 186 -5.18 23.71 3.21
C ALA A 186 -5.55 23.62 1.72
N PHE A 187 -6.83 23.78 1.38
CA PHE A 187 -7.28 23.74 -0.02
C PHE A 187 -6.75 24.91 -0.84
N ASP A 188 -6.76 26.13 -0.31
CA ASP A 188 -6.23 27.31 -1.01
C ASP A 188 -4.74 27.13 -1.34
N TRP A 189 -3.98 26.52 -0.43
CA TRP A 189 -2.58 26.15 -0.67
C TRP A 189 -2.43 25.07 -1.74
N VAL A 190 -3.26 24.00 -1.71
CA VAL A 190 -3.26 22.98 -2.77
C VAL A 190 -3.55 23.62 -4.13
N TYR A 191 -4.57 24.48 -4.22
CA TYR A 191 -4.94 25.16 -5.46
C TYR A 191 -3.85 26.13 -5.95
N THR A 192 -3.14 26.78 -5.04
CA THR A 192 -1.99 27.61 -5.39
C THR A 192 -0.89 26.77 -6.05
N ILE A 193 -0.55 25.61 -5.47
CA ILE A 193 0.41 24.67 -6.07
C ILE A 193 -0.09 24.15 -7.42
N HIS A 194 -1.37 23.82 -7.52
CA HIS A 194 -1.96 23.30 -8.75
C HIS A 194 -2.02 24.36 -9.87
N SER A 195 -2.23 25.63 -9.53
CA SER A 195 -2.38 26.72 -10.50
C SER A 195 -1.18 26.95 -11.43
N VAL A 196 0.00 26.48 -11.02
CA VAL A 196 1.23 26.54 -11.82
C VAL A 196 1.50 25.25 -12.59
N ASN A 197 0.59 24.27 -12.55
CA ASN A 197 0.72 23.02 -13.29
C ASN A 197 0.37 23.25 -14.77
N ASP A 198 1.40 23.41 -15.60
CA ASP A 198 1.29 23.47 -17.06
C ASP A 198 1.50 22.10 -17.73
N SER A 199 1.71 21.05 -16.94
CA SER A 199 2.06 19.73 -17.43
C SER A 199 0.81 18.85 -17.67
N LYS A 200 0.96 17.84 -18.53
CA LYS A 200 -0.07 16.78 -18.71
C LYS A 200 -0.14 15.81 -17.53
N LYS A 201 0.75 15.92 -16.54
CA LYS A 201 0.80 15.05 -15.36
C LYS A 201 0.11 15.75 -14.19
N GLY A 202 -0.54 14.96 -13.33
CA GLY A 202 -1.32 15.50 -12.23
C GLY A 202 -0.44 16.05 -11.10
N THR A 203 -0.87 17.14 -10.48
CA THR A 203 -0.24 17.70 -9.28
C THR A 203 -0.24 16.64 -8.18
N ARG A 204 0.88 16.47 -7.48
CA ARG A 204 1.04 15.45 -6.44
C ARG A 204 0.97 16.09 -5.06
N ILE A 205 -0.07 15.77 -4.30
CA ILE A 205 -0.25 16.25 -2.92
C ILE A 205 -0.21 15.06 -1.98
N ALA A 206 0.54 15.15 -0.88
CA ALA A 206 0.53 14.12 0.15
C ALA A 206 0.32 14.69 1.56
N GLY A 207 -0.35 13.93 2.41
CA GLY A 207 -0.33 14.10 3.86
C GLY A 207 0.67 13.11 4.46
N GLU A 208 1.68 13.61 5.17
CA GLU A 208 2.67 12.79 5.88
C GLU A 208 2.02 11.90 6.95
N ASP A 209 1.09 12.45 7.71
CA ASP A 209 0.34 11.74 8.74
C ASP A 209 -0.97 12.49 9.04
N ALA A 210 -2.01 12.19 8.25
CA ALA A 210 -3.34 12.74 8.40
C ALA A 210 -4.03 12.29 9.71
N SER A 211 -3.55 11.24 10.38
CA SER A 211 -4.05 10.90 11.72
C SER A 211 -3.73 12.00 12.76
N TRP A 212 -2.83 12.94 12.41
CA TRP A 212 -2.59 14.17 13.17
C TRP A 212 -3.88 15.00 13.40
N PHE A 213 -4.78 15.10 12.41
CA PHE A 213 -6.01 15.89 12.55
C PHE A 213 -6.93 15.36 13.66
N PHE A 214 -7.02 14.05 13.79
CA PHE A 214 -7.82 13.37 14.82
C PHE A 214 -7.26 13.65 16.23
N ARG A 215 -5.93 13.59 16.36
CA ARG A 215 -5.25 13.84 17.64
C ARG A 215 -5.27 15.30 18.09
N ASN A 216 -5.54 16.23 17.17
CA ASN A 216 -5.53 17.68 17.44
C ASN A 216 -6.93 18.30 17.39
N GLY A 217 -7.98 17.47 17.46
CA GLY A 217 -9.36 17.94 17.58
C GLY A 217 -9.92 18.57 16.30
N LEU A 218 -9.35 18.27 15.13
CA LEU A 218 -9.80 18.74 13.81
C LEU A 218 -10.52 17.64 12.99
N GLU A 219 -10.89 16.53 13.62
CA GLU A 219 -11.53 15.37 12.98
C GLU A 219 -12.72 15.76 12.09
N ASN A 220 -13.67 16.55 12.61
CA ASN A 220 -14.89 16.90 11.89
C ASN A 220 -14.58 17.74 10.63
N GLU A 221 -13.72 18.74 10.77
CA GLU A 221 -13.31 19.61 9.68
C GLU A 221 -12.54 18.81 8.62
N PHE A 222 -11.59 18.00 9.06
CA PHE A 222 -10.77 17.18 8.18
C PHE A 222 -11.60 16.14 7.42
N THR A 223 -12.50 15.43 8.09
CA THR A 223 -13.43 14.47 7.46
C THR A 223 -14.31 15.13 6.40
N GLN A 224 -14.79 16.36 6.66
CA GLN A 224 -15.52 17.13 5.64
C GLN A 224 -14.62 17.49 4.44
N GLY A 225 -13.35 17.82 4.69
CA GLY A 225 -12.35 18.04 3.66
C GLY A 225 -12.09 16.80 2.80
N GLU A 226 -11.86 15.64 3.42
CA GLU A 226 -11.65 14.35 2.72
C GLU A 226 -12.83 14.01 1.80
N ARG A 227 -14.06 14.23 2.29
CA ARG A 227 -15.27 14.07 1.48
C ARG A 227 -15.31 15.03 0.29
N ALA A 228 -14.88 16.27 0.48
CA ALA A 228 -14.80 17.25 -0.61
C ALA A 228 -13.73 16.85 -1.64
N ILE A 229 -12.59 16.32 -1.23
CA ILE A 229 -11.55 15.79 -2.13
C ILE A 229 -12.10 14.60 -2.94
N GLY A 230 -12.70 13.62 -2.26
CA GLY A 230 -13.25 12.43 -2.92
C GLY A 230 -14.31 12.77 -3.97
N THR A 231 -15.08 13.85 -3.77
CA THR A 231 -16.08 14.34 -4.74
C THR A 231 -15.50 15.26 -5.82
N ARG A 232 -14.34 15.89 -5.59
CA ARG A 232 -13.70 16.87 -6.49
C ARG A 232 -12.40 16.39 -7.14
N ALA A 233 -12.02 15.12 -7.02
CA ALA A 233 -10.81 14.54 -7.61
C ALA A 233 -10.70 14.68 -9.16
N ALA A 234 -11.66 15.34 -9.81
CA ALA A 234 -11.67 15.68 -11.23
C ALA A 234 -10.62 16.74 -11.67
N GLU A 235 -9.82 17.34 -10.78
CA GLU A 235 -8.93 18.48 -11.11
C GLU A 235 -7.48 18.13 -11.51
N ASN A 236 -7.17 16.92 -11.97
CA ASN A 236 -5.80 16.48 -12.33
C ASN A 236 -4.83 16.67 -11.15
N ILE A 237 -5.32 16.35 -9.95
CA ILE A 237 -4.57 16.29 -8.70
C ILE A 237 -4.64 14.85 -8.20
N SER A 238 -3.52 14.31 -7.76
CA SER A 238 -3.46 13.02 -7.05
C SER A 238 -3.10 13.28 -5.60
N PHE A 239 -3.90 12.72 -4.70
CA PHE A 239 -3.74 12.83 -3.26
C PHE A 239 -3.29 11.49 -2.68
N LEU A 240 -2.25 11.51 -1.87
CA LEU A 240 -1.81 10.39 -1.04
C LEU A 240 -1.95 10.77 0.44
N CYS A 241 -2.99 10.27 1.09
CA CYS A 241 -3.28 10.57 2.48
C CYS A 241 -2.78 9.42 3.37
N SER A 242 -1.69 9.66 4.09
CA SER A 242 -1.06 8.64 4.95
C SER A 242 -1.61 8.73 6.37
N TYR A 243 -1.90 7.60 7.02
CA TYR A 243 -2.42 7.55 8.37
C TYR A 243 -1.72 6.48 9.22
N ASP A 244 -1.28 6.88 10.42
CA ASP A 244 -0.77 5.95 11.42
C ASP A 244 -1.92 5.08 11.95
N LEU A 245 -1.91 3.80 11.57
CA LEU A 245 -2.94 2.86 11.96
C LEU A 245 -3.01 2.66 13.48
N ALA A 246 -1.91 2.84 14.21
CA ALA A 246 -1.89 2.74 15.67
C ALA A 246 -2.61 3.91 16.37
N LYS A 247 -3.03 4.93 15.61
CA LYS A 247 -3.69 6.14 16.10
C LYS A 247 -5.15 6.25 15.67
N LEU A 248 -5.65 5.23 14.96
CA LEU A 248 -7.03 5.16 14.48
C LEU A 248 -7.77 4.02 15.19
N ASP A 249 -9.07 4.17 15.32
CA ASP A 249 -9.98 3.11 15.74
C ASP A 249 -10.89 2.72 14.56
N GLU A 250 -11.72 1.70 14.75
CA GLU A 250 -12.64 1.20 13.73
C GLU A 250 -13.57 2.30 13.20
N ARG A 251 -14.07 3.20 14.06
CA ARG A 251 -14.97 4.29 13.66
C ARG A 251 -14.25 5.28 12.74
N HIS A 252 -13.00 5.63 13.07
CA HIS A 252 -12.19 6.49 12.21
C HIS A 252 -11.98 5.83 10.84
N LEU A 253 -11.63 4.54 10.80
CA LEU A 253 -11.41 3.79 9.56
C LEU A 253 -12.67 3.71 8.69
N GLU A 254 -13.82 3.37 9.28
CA GLU A 254 -15.13 3.35 8.61
C GLU A 254 -15.49 4.71 8.01
N THR A 255 -15.02 5.80 8.63
CA THR A 255 -15.29 7.16 8.18
C THR A 255 -14.39 7.57 7.01
N ILE A 256 -13.08 7.28 7.05
CA ILE A 256 -12.14 7.77 6.05
C ILE A 256 -12.03 6.89 4.80
N ILE A 257 -12.13 5.56 4.96
CA ILE A 257 -11.92 4.61 3.85
C ILE A 257 -12.84 4.91 2.66
N PRO A 258 -14.17 5.12 2.83
CA PRO A 258 -15.10 5.31 1.72
C PRO A 258 -14.81 6.53 0.83
N PHE A 259 -14.02 7.50 1.28
CA PHE A 259 -13.68 8.69 0.50
C PHE A 259 -12.48 8.49 -0.43
N HIS A 260 -11.88 7.30 -0.43
CA HIS A 260 -10.69 6.97 -1.21
C HIS A 260 -10.97 5.86 -2.21
N GLY A 261 -10.58 6.08 -3.47
CA GLY A 261 -10.75 5.05 -4.51
C GLY A 261 -9.83 3.85 -4.32
N PHE A 262 -8.71 4.05 -3.62
CA PHE A 262 -7.72 3.01 -3.33
C PHE A 262 -7.24 3.08 -1.89
N VAL A 263 -6.92 1.92 -1.31
CA VAL A 263 -6.31 1.79 0.01
C VAL A 263 -5.04 0.96 -0.09
N ILE A 264 -3.95 1.49 0.45
CA ILE A 264 -2.67 0.81 0.60
C ILE A 264 -2.53 0.38 2.06
N LEU A 265 -2.16 -0.88 2.27
CA LEU A 265 -1.70 -1.41 3.56
C LEU A 265 -0.20 -1.70 3.47
N ASP A 266 0.55 -1.52 4.56
CA ASP A 266 1.96 -1.89 4.65
C ASP A 266 2.24 -3.25 5.34
N ASP A 267 1.22 -3.86 5.93
CA ASP A 267 1.35 -5.13 6.68
C ASP A 267 0.07 -6.00 6.63
N PRO A 268 0.01 -7.02 5.74
CA PRO A 268 0.97 -7.26 4.66
C PRO A 268 0.85 -6.19 3.56
N PRO A 269 1.95 -5.87 2.84
CA PRO A 269 1.90 -4.88 1.76
C PRO A 269 0.91 -5.28 0.67
N ALA A 270 -0.07 -4.42 0.40
CA ALA A 270 -1.09 -4.68 -0.60
C ALA A 270 -1.84 -3.39 -0.99
N VAL A 271 -2.38 -3.39 -2.21
CA VAL A 271 -3.27 -2.33 -2.70
C VAL A 271 -4.67 -2.90 -2.87
N TYR A 272 -5.66 -2.14 -2.41
CA TYR A 272 -7.07 -2.46 -2.52
C TYR A 272 -7.77 -1.37 -3.33
N LYS A 273 -8.74 -1.77 -4.13
CA LYS A 273 -9.60 -0.88 -4.91
C LYS A 273 -11.01 -0.89 -4.35
N GLY A 274 -11.57 0.30 -4.13
CA GLY A 274 -12.94 0.47 -3.66
C GLY A 274 -13.98 0.08 -4.71
N PRO A 275 -15.23 -0.13 -4.29
CA PRO A 275 -16.34 -0.31 -5.22
C PRO A 275 -16.54 0.95 -6.08
N ALA A 276 -16.91 0.74 -7.35
CA ALA A 276 -17.20 1.82 -8.30
C ALA A 276 -18.51 2.55 -7.99
#